data_AF-A0A1U7LV38-F1
#
_entry.id   AF-A0A1U7LV38-F1
#
_cell.length_a   1.000
_cell.length_b   1.000
_cell.length_c   1.000
_cell.angle_alpha   90.00
_cell.angle_beta   90.00
_cell.angle_gamma   90.00
#
_symmetry.space_group_name_H-M   'P 1'
#
loop_
_entity.id
_entity.type
_entity.pdbx_description
1 polymer ?
#
loop_
_entity_poly.entity_id
_entity_poly.type
_entity_poly.pdbx_seq_one_letter_code
_entity_poly.pdbx_strand_id
1 'polypeptide(L)'
;MPVHGNKQDQYLLNCLSPEKDVEGLSHLDLYNMYHNIRFLDQNQKKKSILPCTPLGIVKVLEYLQIYHPLLHHGNRLYGKTVLVVNRSEVVGRPLAALLANDGATVYSLDLSGMQLFTRGAGIKLRCHHVTDISNPLSEIAPKCDVIITGVPNPAYKFPTNLIRDGAVCICFSSYKNFQDDVQERASIYVPSIGKVTIAMLCRNQLRLIENRTVSS
;
A
#
# COMPACT_ATOMS: atom_id res chain seq x y z
N MET A 1 -7.96 1.15 14.42
CA MET A 1 -9.22 1.74 13.91
C MET A 1 -10.08 0.64 13.32
N PRO A 2 -11.42 0.72 13.41
CA PRO A 2 -12.23 1.93 13.65
C PRO A 2 -12.40 2.31 15.13
N VAL A 3 -12.58 3.61 15.42
CA VAL A 3 -13.06 4.11 16.72
C VAL A 3 -14.57 4.35 16.62
N HIS A 4 -15.00 5.07 15.59
CA HIS A 4 -16.42 5.29 15.26
C HIS A 4 -16.83 4.68 13.92
N GLY A 5 -15.87 4.31 13.05
CA GLY A 5 -16.15 3.63 11.78
C GLY A 5 -16.81 4.52 10.73
N ASN A 6 -16.74 5.84 10.90
CA ASN A 6 -17.33 6.83 10.02
C ASN A 6 -16.34 8.01 9.81
N LYS A 7 -16.80 9.11 9.20
CA LYS A 7 -15.96 10.29 8.91
C LYS A 7 -15.34 10.94 10.17
N GLN A 8 -15.87 10.68 11.36
CA GLN A 8 -15.29 11.16 12.62
C GLN A 8 -13.89 10.59 12.85
N ASP A 9 -13.61 9.38 12.37
CA ASP A 9 -12.27 8.79 12.46
C ASP A 9 -11.25 9.65 11.69
N GLN A 10 -11.62 10.17 10.51
CA GLN A 10 -10.75 11.10 9.76
C GLN A 10 -10.56 12.45 10.48
N TYR A 11 -11.59 12.94 11.15
CA TYR A 11 -11.48 14.16 11.97
C TYR A 11 -10.50 13.94 13.13
N LEU A 12 -10.65 12.84 13.87
CA LEU A 12 -9.77 12.50 14.99
C LEU A 12 -8.30 12.37 14.56
N LEU A 13 -8.05 11.76 13.39
CA LEU A 13 -6.70 11.66 12.83
C LEU A 13 -6.08 13.03 12.55
N ASN A 14 -6.87 13.99 12.09
CA ASN A 14 -6.39 15.36 11.82
C ASN A 14 -6.25 16.23 13.07
N CYS A 15 -6.79 15.81 14.22
CA CYS A 15 -6.54 16.48 15.50
C CYS A 15 -5.16 16.17 16.08
N LEU A 16 -4.49 15.12 15.59
CA LEU A 16 -3.14 14.78 16.03
C LEU A 16 -2.12 15.74 15.41
N SER A 17 -1.15 16.15 16.23
CA SER A 17 -0.02 16.93 15.73
C SER A 17 0.76 16.10 14.69
N PRO A 18 1.04 16.63 13.48
CA PRO A 18 1.78 15.89 12.45
C PRO A 18 3.15 15.39 12.90
N GLU A 19 3.80 16.10 13.84
CA GLU A 19 5.09 15.68 14.39
C GLU A 19 5.00 14.53 15.41
N LYS A 20 3.80 14.15 15.80
CA LYS A 20 3.53 13.06 16.76
C LYS A 20 2.75 11.91 16.12
N ASP A 21 2.31 12.06 14.88
CA ASP A 21 1.59 11.02 14.15
C ASP A 21 2.56 9.96 13.62
N VAL A 22 2.84 8.97 14.46
CA VAL A 22 3.74 7.84 14.10
C VAL A 22 3.15 6.91 13.04
N GLU A 23 1.83 6.92 12.86
CA GLU A 23 1.17 6.07 11.85
C GLU A 23 1.20 6.72 10.46
N GLY A 24 1.31 8.05 10.39
CA GLY A 24 1.35 8.82 9.14
C GLY A 24 0.00 8.85 8.42
N LEU A 25 -1.08 8.94 9.20
CA LEU A 25 -2.47 8.96 8.72
C LEU A 25 -3.05 10.37 8.64
N SER A 26 -2.30 11.38 9.06
CA SER A 26 -2.66 12.78 8.90
C SER A 26 -2.86 13.13 7.42
N HIS A 27 -3.72 14.11 7.16
CA HIS A 27 -3.93 14.60 5.78
C HIS A 27 -2.61 15.05 5.12
N LEU A 28 -1.69 15.64 5.89
CA LEU A 28 -0.39 16.11 5.40
C LEU A 28 0.45 14.95 4.84
N ASP A 29 0.60 13.87 5.60
CA ASP A 29 1.45 12.73 5.19
C ASP A 29 0.84 11.96 4.01
N LEU A 30 -0.47 11.76 4.03
CA LEU A 30 -1.20 11.16 2.91
C LEU A 30 -1.10 12.02 1.64
N TYR A 31 -1.26 13.34 1.76
CA TYR A 31 -1.10 14.27 0.64
C TYR A 31 0.33 14.17 0.06
N ASN A 32 1.34 14.24 0.93
CA ASN A 32 2.74 14.15 0.51
C ASN A 32 3.04 12.83 -0.20
N MET A 33 2.51 11.72 0.32
CA MET A 33 2.64 10.41 -0.33
C MET A 33 1.99 10.39 -1.72
N TYR A 34 0.75 10.84 -1.87
CA TYR A 34 0.06 10.84 -3.17
C TYR A 34 0.77 11.71 -4.22
N HIS A 35 1.35 12.82 -3.79
CA HIS A 35 2.09 13.76 -4.64
C HIS A 35 3.59 13.45 -4.75
N ASN A 36 4.05 12.31 -4.21
CA ASN A 36 5.47 11.91 -4.20
C ASN A 36 6.42 12.97 -3.58
N ILE A 37 5.93 13.75 -2.61
CA ILE A 37 6.71 14.72 -1.85
C ILE A 37 7.51 13.96 -0.79
N ARG A 38 8.84 13.96 -0.93
CA ARG A 38 9.75 13.17 -0.07
C ARG A 38 10.25 13.94 1.14
N PHE A 39 10.26 15.27 1.08
CA PHE A 39 10.80 16.14 2.11
C PHE A 39 9.80 17.24 2.48
N LEU A 40 9.74 17.56 3.77
CA LEU A 40 8.88 18.60 4.35
C LEU A 40 9.53 19.99 4.28
N ASP A 41 10.84 20.05 3.99
CA ASP A 41 11.63 21.27 3.92
C ASP A 41 12.31 21.43 2.55
N GLN A 42 12.66 22.66 2.20
CA GLN A 42 13.38 22.96 0.96
C GLN A 42 14.81 22.41 0.95
N ASN A 43 15.43 22.32 2.13
CA ASN A 43 16.81 21.84 2.30
C ASN A 43 16.93 20.30 2.28
N GLN A 44 15.83 19.58 2.09
CA GLN A 44 15.78 18.11 2.04
C GLN A 44 16.33 17.43 3.29
N LYS A 45 16.22 18.05 4.46
CA LYS A 45 16.69 17.49 5.73
C LYS A 45 15.59 16.77 6.51
N LYS A 46 14.32 17.14 6.29
CA LYS A 46 13.16 16.56 6.96
C LYS A 46 12.40 15.64 6.01
N LYS A 47 12.50 14.33 6.19
CA LYS A 47 11.76 13.40 5.32
C LYS A 47 10.30 13.34 5.74
N SER A 48 9.38 13.37 4.78
CA SER A 48 7.98 13.03 5.02
C SER A 48 7.90 11.55 5.39
N ILE A 49 7.11 11.24 6.42
CA ILE A 49 6.80 9.84 6.74
C ILE A 49 5.76 9.30 5.76
N LEU A 50 5.65 7.98 5.74
CA LEU A 50 4.64 7.27 4.94
C LEU A 50 3.73 6.48 5.89
N PRO A 51 2.46 6.26 5.51
CA PRO A 51 1.56 5.43 6.29
C PRO A 51 2.17 4.07 6.62
N CYS A 52 2.18 3.68 7.89
CA CYS A 52 2.92 2.52 8.39
C CYS A 52 2.50 1.19 7.73
N THR A 53 1.21 1.03 7.41
CA THR A 53 0.65 -0.20 6.84
C THR A 53 1.03 -0.38 5.37
N PRO A 54 0.77 0.59 4.46
CA PRO A 54 1.31 0.58 3.10
C PRO A 54 2.83 0.43 3.05
N LEU A 55 3.56 1.15 3.91
CA LEU A 55 5.01 1.04 4.00
C LEU A 55 5.46 -0.36 4.43
N GLY A 56 4.75 -0.98 5.37
CA GLY A 56 5.03 -2.34 5.83
C GLY A 56 4.91 -3.34 4.70
N ILE A 57 3.86 -3.24 3.89
CA ILE A 57 3.66 -4.08 2.71
C ILE A 57 4.81 -3.89 1.71
N VAL A 58 5.19 -2.65 1.41
CA VAL A 58 6.36 -2.38 0.54
C VAL A 58 7.62 -3.04 1.09
N LYS A 59 7.87 -2.98 2.41
CA LYS A 59 9.02 -3.63 3.03
C LYS A 59 8.97 -5.15 2.96
N VAL A 60 7.78 -5.75 3.06
CA VAL A 60 7.60 -7.18 2.81
C VAL A 60 7.96 -7.50 1.36
N LEU A 61 7.45 -6.74 0.39
CA LEU A 61 7.75 -6.96 -1.03
C LEU A 61 9.24 -6.80 -1.36
N GLU A 62 9.93 -5.84 -0.72
CA GLU A 62 11.38 -5.69 -0.82
C GLU A 62 12.13 -6.89 -0.23
N TYR A 63 11.71 -7.38 0.94
CA TYR A 63 12.30 -8.56 1.57
C TYR A 63 12.15 -9.82 0.71
N LEU A 64 10.98 -9.99 0.09
CA LEU A 64 10.66 -11.11 -0.81
C LEU A 64 11.32 -11.00 -2.20
N GLN A 65 12.19 -10.01 -2.45
CA GLN A 65 12.89 -9.81 -3.72
C GLN A 65 11.95 -9.60 -4.94
N ILE A 66 10.73 -9.12 -4.69
CA ILE A 66 9.79 -8.76 -5.77
C ILE A 66 10.20 -7.44 -6.40
N TYR A 67 10.78 -6.54 -5.60
CA TYR A 67 11.41 -5.31 -6.05
C TYR A 67 12.74 -5.65 -6.75
N HIS A 68 12.91 -5.21 -7.99
CA HIS A 68 14.16 -5.42 -8.72
C HIS A 68 15.28 -4.51 -8.17
N PRO A 69 16.36 -5.07 -7.59
CA PRO A 69 17.42 -4.27 -6.96
C PRO A 69 18.25 -3.48 -7.98
N LEU A 70 18.28 -3.93 -9.24
CA LEU A 70 19.03 -3.29 -10.33
C LEU A 70 18.36 -2.03 -10.88
N LEU A 71 17.06 -1.84 -10.62
CA LEU A 71 16.34 -0.66 -11.10
C LEU A 71 16.48 0.51 -10.13
N HIS A 72 16.50 1.72 -10.69
CA HIS A 72 16.55 2.95 -9.91
C HIS A 72 15.34 3.06 -8.96
N HIS A 73 15.55 3.73 -7.83
CA HIS A 73 14.50 4.03 -6.87
C HIS A 73 13.29 4.70 -7.56
N GLY A 74 12.08 4.24 -7.23
CA GLY A 74 10.83 4.68 -7.87
C GLY A 74 10.52 4.02 -9.21
N ASN A 75 11.30 3.01 -9.64
CA ASN A 75 10.93 2.16 -10.78
C ASN A 75 11.18 0.66 -10.52
N ARG A 76 11.34 0.26 -9.26
CA ARG A 76 11.75 -1.09 -8.87
C ARG A 76 10.68 -2.15 -9.07
N LEU A 77 9.42 -1.73 -9.20
CA LEU A 77 8.29 -2.60 -9.52
C LEU A 77 7.89 -2.54 -10.99
N TYR A 78 8.73 -1.95 -11.84
CA TYR A 78 8.43 -1.88 -13.27
C TYR A 78 8.20 -3.27 -13.86
N GLY A 79 7.12 -3.41 -14.63
CA GLY A 79 6.73 -4.68 -15.26
C GLY A 79 6.03 -5.67 -14.32
N LYS A 80 5.83 -5.34 -13.04
CA LYS A 80 5.03 -6.15 -12.10
C LYS A 80 3.58 -5.73 -12.12
N THR A 81 2.69 -6.72 -12.08
CA THR A 81 1.24 -6.54 -11.96
C THR A 81 0.79 -6.89 -10.54
N VAL A 82 0.11 -5.95 -9.88
CA VAL A 82 -0.37 -6.13 -8.49
C VAL A 82 -1.87 -5.95 -8.42
N LEU A 83 -2.57 -6.86 -7.73
CA LEU A 83 -3.98 -6.70 -7.38
C LEU A 83 -4.11 -6.32 -5.90
N VAL A 84 -4.76 -5.21 -5.62
CA VAL A 84 -5.11 -4.76 -4.26
C VAL A 84 -6.62 -4.88 -4.08
N VAL A 85 -7.05 -5.79 -3.21
CA VAL A 85 -8.45 -5.99 -2.84
C VAL A 85 -8.73 -5.25 -1.54
N ASN A 86 -8.97 -3.94 -1.68
CA ASN A 86 -9.42 -2.95 -0.69
C ASN A 86 -9.09 -1.56 -1.28
N ARG A 87 -10.05 -0.63 -1.31
CA ARG A 87 -9.84 0.77 -1.73
C ARG A 87 -10.17 1.80 -0.63
N SER A 88 -10.03 1.42 0.63
CA SER A 88 -10.15 2.32 1.77
C SER A 88 -9.15 3.46 1.70
N GLU A 89 -9.57 4.62 2.21
CA GLU A 89 -8.74 5.82 2.32
C GLU A 89 -7.56 5.66 3.28
N VAL A 90 -7.68 4.74 4.24
CA VAL A 90 -6.68 4.52 5.29
C VAL A 90 -5.49 3.69 4.78
N VAL A 91 -5.73 2.67 3.95
CA VAL A 91 -4.68 1.73 3.52
C VAL A 91 -4.77 1.39 2.04
N GLY A 92 -5.94 1.02 1.54
CA GLY A 92 -6.12 0.45 0.20
C GLY A 92 -5.69 1.38 -0.93
N ARG A 93 -6.29 2.57 -1.00
CA ARG A 93 -5.97 3.58 -2.01
C ARG A 93 -4.53 4.13 -1.85
N PRO A 94 -4.04 4.43 -0.62
CA PRO A 94 -2.64 4.77 -0.39
C PRO A 94 -1.65 3.73 -0.90
N LEU A 95 -1.91 2.45 -0.64
CA LEU A 95 -1.07 1.33 -1.08
C LEU A 95 -1.03 1.23 -2.60
N ALA A 96 -2.20 1.29 -3.26
CA ALA A 96 -2.28 1.21 -4.71
C ALA A 96 -1.49 2.34 -5.40
N ALA A 97 -1.63 3.57 -4.89
CA ALA A 97 -0.87 4.72 -5.37
C ALA A 97 0.64 4.57 -5.15
N LEU A 98 1.06 4.09 -3.97
CA LEU A 98 2.48 3.91 -3.64
C LEU A 98 3.17 2.90 -4.57
N LEU A 99 2.52 1.76 -4.81
CA LEU A 99 3.02 0.72 -5.71
C LEU A 99 3.06 1.18 -7.16
N ALA A 100 2.03 1.91 -7.61
CA ALA A 100 1.99 2.49 -8.95
C ALA A 100 3.07 3.55 -9.16
N ASN A 101 3.33 4.38 -8.14
CA ASN A 101 4.42 5.37 -8.15
C ASN A 101 5.81 4.70 -8.24
N ASP A 102 5.96 3.47 -7.72
CA ASP A 102 7.18 2.65 -7.82
C ASP A 102 7.30 1.88 -9.17
N GLY A 103 6.33 2.05 -10.07
CA GLY A 103 6.36 1.53 -11.45
C GLY A 103 5.47 0.31 -11.70
N ALA A 104 4.75 -0.20 -10.71
CA ALA A 104 3.82 -1.32 -10.90
C ALA A 104 2.57 -0.90 -11.70
N THR A 105 1.98 -1.87 -12.38
CA THR A 105 0.59 -1.80 -12.84
C THR A 105 -0.30 -2.35 -11.73
N VAL A 106 -1.12 -1.50 -11.10
CA VAL A 106 -1.88 -1.89 -9.91
C VAL A 106 -3.37 -1.88 -10.20
N TYR A 107 -4.02 -3.01 -10.03
CA TYR A 107 -5.47 -3.16 -10.08
C TYR A 107 -6.02 -2.99 -8.66
N SER A 108 -6.90 -2.02 -8.45
CA SER A 108 -7.56 -1.76 -7.17
C SER A 108 -9.03 -2.18 -7.26
N LEU A 109 -9.37 -3.23 -6.53
CA LEU A 109 -10.72 -3.77 -6.44
C LEU A 109 -11.41 -3.29 -5.15
N ASP A 110 -12.66 -2.86 -5.30
CA ASP A 110 -13.58 -2.54 -4.21
C ASP A 110 -15.01 -2.96 -4.58
N LEU A 111 -15.95 -2.85 -3.63
CA LEU A 111 -17.38 -3.08 -3.83
C LEU A 111 -17.97 -2.27 -4.98
N SER A 112 -17.42 -1.07 -5.23
CA SER A 112 -17.87 -0.17 -6.32
C SER A 112 -17.26 -0.51 -7.69
N GLY A 113 -16.35 -1.48 -7.77
CA GLY A 113 -15.75 -1.95 -9.04
C GLY A 113 -14.23 -1.84 -9.07
N MET A 114 -13.66 -2.08 -10.25
CA MET A 114 -12.22 -2.18 -10.48
C MET A 114 -11.63 -0.89 -11.05
N GLN A 115 -10.48 -0.50 -10.53
CA GLN A 115 -9.69 0.63 -11.01
C GLN A 115 -8.27 0.21 -11.35
N LEU A 116 -7.69 0.86 -12.34
CA LEU A 116 -6.31 0.65 -12.77
C LEU A 116 -5.48 1.88 -12.39
N PHE A 117 -4.47 1.65 -11.56
CA PHE A 117 -3.47 2.62 -11.12
C PHE A 117 -2.18 2.34 -11.87
N THR A 118 -1.69 3.35 -12.57
CA THR A 118 -0.38 3.30 -13.26
C THR A 118 0.41 4.54 -12.93
N ARG A 119 1.72 4.54 -13.19
CA ARG A 119 2.53 5.77 -13.11
C ARG A 119 2.13 6.83 -14.15
N GLY A 120 1.34 6.45 -15.16
CA GLY A 120 1.04 7.26 -16.34
C GLY A 120 2.17 7.22 -17.39
N ALA A 121 1.89 7.67 -18.61
CA ALA A 121 2.86 7.72 -19.70
C ALA A 121 3.64 9.05 -19.69
N GLY A 122 4.96 8.99 -19.44
CA GLY A 122 5.90 10.10 -19.62
C GLY A 122 6.73 10.47 -18.39
N ILE A 123 7.94 11.00 -18.62
CA ILE A 123 8.92 11.41 -17.59
C ILE A 123 8.40 12.59 -16.73
N LYS A 124 7.37 13.31 -17.20
CA LYS A 124 6.82 14.52 -16.57
C LYS A 124 5.71 14.26 -15.54
N LEU A 125 5.12 13.07 -15.50
CA LEU A 125 4.04 12.77 -14.56
C LEU A 125 4.62 12.48 -13.17
N ARG A 126 4.32 13.36 -12.22
CA ARG A 126 4.78 13.25 -10.83
C ARG A 126 3.90 12.33 -9.98
N CYS A 127 2.69 12.01 -10.42
CA CYS A 127 1.69 11.24 -9.68
C CYS A 127 1.09 10.11 -10.53
N HIS A 128 0.66 9.05 -9.86
CA HIS A 128 -0.14 7.97 -10.44
C HIS A 128 -1.39 8.49 -11.17
N HIS A 129 -1.78 7.74 -12.20
CA HIS A 129 -3.01 7.93 -12.98
C HIS A 129 -3.99 6.81 -12.66
N VAL A 130 -5.26 7.15 -12.48
CA VAL A 130 -6.34 6.21 -12.17
C VAL A 130 -7.32 6.18 -13.32
N THR A 131 -7.64 4.97 -13.82
CA THR A 131 -8.70 4.74 -14.80
C THR A 131 -9.66 3.68 -14.28
N ASP A 132 -10.96 3.93 -14.37
CA ASP A 132 -11.97 2.89 -14.14
C ASP A 132 -11.91 1.86 -15.26
N ILE A 133 -12.00 0.58 -14.90
CA ILE A 133 -12.03 -0.52 -15.86
C ILE A 133 -13.20 -1.46 -15.56
N SER A 134 -13.78 -2.03 -16.62
CA SER A 134 -14.92 -2.94 -16.53
C SER A 134 -14.54 -4.42 -16.56
N ASN A 135 -13.25 -4.74 -16.69
CA ASN A 135 -12.78 -6.13 -16.73
C ASN A 135 -13.10 -6.86 -15.42
N PRO A 136 -13.62 -8.10 -15.49
CA PRO A 136 -13.95 -8.87 -14.31
C PRO A 136 -12.69 -9.35 -13.58
N LEU A 137 -12.84 -9.61 -12.27
CA LEU A 137 -11.76 -10.13 -11.44
C LEU A 137 -11.15 -11.43 -12.00
N SER A 138 -11.97 -12.29 -12.62
CA SER A 138 -11.54 -13.55 -13.24
C SER A 138 -10.56 -13.37 -14.39
N GLU A 139 -10.56 -12.23 -15.06
CA GLU A 139 -9.63 -11.94 -16.15
C GLU A 139 -8.33 -11.29 -15.65
N ILE A 140 -8.41 -10.54 -14.55
CA ILE A 140 -7.29 -9.76 -14.00
C ILE A 140 -6.44 -10.59 -13.06
N ALA A 141 -7.05 -11.27 -12.07
CA ALA A 141 -6.32 -11.96 -11.02
C ALA A 141 -5.30 -13.00 -11.54
N PRO A 142 -5.60 -13.80 -12.58
CA PRO A 142 -4.62 -14.74 -13.15
C PRO A 142 -3.43 -14.07 -13.84
N LYS A 143 -3.50 -12.76 -14.14
CA LYS A 143 -2.41 -11.98 -14.75
C LYS A 143 -1.53 -11.28 -13.70
N CYS A 144 -1.95 -11.28 -12.43
CA CYS A 144 -1.25 -10.58 -11.35
C CYS A 144 -0.11 -11.42 -10.77
N ASP A 145 1.07 -10.81 -10.64
CA ASP A 145 2.22 -11.42 -9.97
C ASP A 145 2.07 -11.37 -8.43
N VAL A 146 1.36 -10.36 -7.92
CA VAL A 146 1.13 -10.15 -6.49
C VAL A 146 -0.35 -9.87 -6.23
N ILE A 147 -0.93 -10.51 -5.22
CA ILE A 147 -2.30 -10.29 -4.75
C ILE A 147 -2.28 -9.88 -3.28
N ILE A 148 -2.81 -8.71 -2.98
CA ILE A 148 -2.82 -8.11 -1.65
C ILE A 148 -4.28 -7.90 -1.23
N THR A 149 -4.70 -8.51 -0.12
CA THR A 149 -6.09 -8.45 0.36
C THR A 149 -6.17 -7.79 1.72
N GLY A 150 -7.20 -6.97 1.93
CA GLY A 150 -7.44 -6.29 3.21
C GLY A 150 -8.91 -6.08 3.54
N VAL A 151 -9.78 -7.00 3.16
CA VAL A 151 -11.24 -6.87 3.38
C VAL A 151 -11.56 -7.10 4.86
N PRO A 152 -12.18 -6.13 5.57
CA PRO A 152 -12.51 -6.24 6.99
C PRO A 152 -13.78 -7.08 7.23
N ASN A 153 -13.91 -8.21 6.54
CA ASN A 153 -15.04 -9.12 6.65
C ASN A 153 -14.53 -10.56 6.86
N PRO A 154 -14.90 -11.23 7.97
CA PRO A 154 -14.45 -12.60 8.26
C PRO A 154 -14.94 -13.64 7.23
N ALA A 155 -16.10 -13.40 6.61
CA ALA A 155 -16.69 -14.27 5.61
C ALA A 155 -16.03 -14.13 4.23
N TYR A 156 -15.30 -13.04 3.98
CA TYR A 156 -14.65 -12.83 2.70
C TYR A 156 -13.47 -13.79 2.54
N LYS A 157 -13.50 -14.57 1.44
CA LYS A 157 -12.39 -15.42 0.99
C LYS A 157 -12.11 -15.13 -0.48
N PHE A 158 -10.86 -14.83 -0.79
CA PHE A 158 -10.39 -14.68 -2.15
C PHE A 158 -10.40 -16.06 -2.83
N PRO A 159 -10.96 -16.18 -4.05
CA PRO A 159 -11.04 -17.44 -4.77
C PRO A 159 -9.66 -17.95 -5.21
N THR A 160 -9.22 -19.07 -4.66
CA THR A 160 -7.90 -19.67 -4.94
C THR A 160 -7.74 -20.03 -6.41
N ASN A 161 -8.82 -20.41 -7.10
CA ASN A 161 -8.80 -20.75 -8.51
C ASN A 161 -8.45 -19.58 -9.45
N LEU A 162 -8.49 -18.34 -8.97
CA LEU A 162 -8.09 -17.14 -9.73
C LEU A 162 -6.64 -16.73 -9.48
N ILE A 163 -5.96 -17.34 -8.50
CA ILE A 163 -4.56 -17.05 -8.20
C ILE A 163 -3.71 -17.70 -9.27
N ARG A 164 -2.81 -16.90 -9.85
CA ARG A 164 -1.77 -17.35 -10.79
C ARG A 164 -0.75 -18.23 -10.05
N ASP A 165 -0.32 -19.30 -10.69
CA ASP A 165 0.73 -20.16 -10.14
C ASP A 165 2.03 -19.36 -9.96
N GLY A 166 2.60 -19.46 -8.76
CA GLY A 166 3.78 -18.72 -8.35
C GLY A 166 3.53 -17.27 -7.92
N ALA A 167 2.29 -16.80 -7.85
CA ALA A 167 1.98 -15.47 -7.35
C ALA A 167 2.31 -15.31 -5.86
N VAL A 168 2.55 -14.07 -5.43
CA VAL A 168 2.74 -13.74 -4.02
C VAL A 168 1.44 -13.22 -3.42
N CYS A 169 0.99 -13.82 -2.32
CA CYS A 169 -0.25 -13.47 -1.65
C CYS A 169 0.03 -12.83 -0.28
N ILE A 170 -0.53 -11.64 -0.03
CA ILE A 170 -0.35 -10.89 1.23
C ILE A 170 -1.70 -10.50 1.81
N CYS A 171 -1.95 -10.83 3.07
CA CYS A 171 -3.14 -10.40 3.80
C CYS A 171 -2.79 -9.35 4.85
N PHE A 172 -3.44 -8.18 4.76
CA PHE A 172 -3.32 -7.12 5.77
C PHE A 172 -4.58 -6.88 6.60
N SER A 173 -5.65 -7.60 6.32
CA SER A 173 -6.85 -7.62 7.17
C SER A 173 -6.55 -8.30 8.51
N SER A 174 -7.29 -7.92 9.55
CA SER A 174 -7.33 -8.65 10.82
C SER A 174 -7.93 -10.05 10.67
N TYR A 175 -8.68 -10.30 9.58
CA TYR A 175 -9.26 -11.59 9.25
C TYR A 175 -8.47 -12.29 8.13
N LYS A 176 -8.44 -13.62 8.13
CA LYS A 176 -7.93 -14.39 6.98
C LYS A 176 -8.82 -14.12 5.76
N ASN A 177 -8.28 -13.44 4.76
CA ASN A 177 -8.98 -13.21 3.49
C ASN A 177 -8.64 -14.25 2.41
N PHE A 178 -7.65 -15.11 2.62
CA PHE A 178 -7.37 -16.24 1.73
C PHE A 178 -7.94 -17.54 2.32
N GLN A 179 -8.25 -18.48 1.43
CA GLN A 179 -8.56 -19.86 1.80
C GLN A 179 -7.28 -20.60 2.21
N ASP A 180 -7.42 -21.73 2.92
CA ASP A 180 -6.26 -22.47 3.43
C ASP A 180 -5.46 -23.19 2.32
N ASP A 181 -6.10 -23.45 1.18
CA ASP A 181 -5.49 -24.02 -0.05
C ASP A 181 -4.65 -23.01 -0.86
N VAL A 182 -4.53 -21.75 -0.42
CA VAL A 182 -3.76 -20.71 -1.13
C VAL A 182 -2.30 -21.12 -1.42
N GLN A 183 -1.72 -21.95 -0.54
CA GLN A 183 -0.34 -22.43 -0.64
C GLN A 183 -0.13 -23.41 -1.79
N GLU A 184 -1.20 -24.00 -2.34
CA GLU A 184 -1.11 -24.90 -3.50
C GLU A 184 -0.76 -24.15 -4.80
N ARG A 185 -1.01 -22.82 -4.84
CA ARG A 185 -0.75 -21.98 -6.02
C ARG A 185 0.25 -20.86 -5.75
N ALA A 186 0.14 -20.19 -4.62
CA ALA A 186 1.00 -19.07 -4.29
C ALA A 186 2.44 -19.56 -4.02
N SER A 187 3.44 -18.90 -4.60
CA SER A 187 4.84 -19.19 -4.27
C SER A 187 5.17 -18.80 -2.83
N ILE A 188 4.58 -17.69 -2.37
CA ILE A 188 4.81 -17.13 -1.05
C ILE A 188 3.47 -16.59 -0.53
N TYR A 189 3.13 -16.97 0.70
CA TYR A 189 1.95 -16.48 1.39
C TYR A 189 2.31 -15.81 2.72
N VAL A 190 1.89 -14.55 2.87
CA VAL A 190 2.02 -13.77 4.11
C VAL A 190 0.64 -13.61 4.75
N PRO A 191 0.33 -14.36 5.82
CA PRO A 191 -1.03 -14.42 6.38
C PRO A 191 -1.41 -13.16 7.18
N SER A 192 -0.44 -12.41 7.67
CA SER A 192 -0.66 -11.16 8.40
C SER A 192 0.58 -10.28 8.34
N ILE A 193 0.38 -8.97 8.27
CA ILE A 193 1.47 -7.97 8.30
C ILE A 193 1.59 -7.23 9.63
N GLY A 194 0.76 -7.54 10.64
CA GLY A 194 0.66 -6.73 11.86
C GLY A 194 2.00 -6.49 12.57
N LYS A 195 2.87 -7.51 12.63
CA LYS A 195 4.22 -7.38 13.20
C LYS A 195 5.10 -6.39 12.42
N VAL A 196 4.99 -6.40 11.09
CA VAL A 196 5.73 -5.50 10.20
C VAL A 196 5.20 -4.07 10.34
N THR A 197 3.88 -3.90 10.49
CA THR A 197 3.27 -2.60 10.75
C THR A 197 3.80 -1.98 12.04
N ILE A 198 3.92 -2.76 13.13
CA ILE A 198 4.51 -2.29 14.39
C ILE A 198 5.97 -1.86 14.20
N ALA A 199 6.77 -2.63 13.47
CA ALA A 199 8.15 -2.24 13.16
C ALA A 199 8.21 -0.92 12.35
N MET A 200 7.28 -0.72 11.41
CA MET A 200 7.20 0.52 10.64
C MET A 200 6.76 1.71 11.49
N LEU A 201 5.90 1.49 12.47
CA LEU A 201 5.53 2.51 13.46
C LEU A 201 6.75 2.95 14.27
N CYS A 202 7.55 2.01 14.80
CA CYS A 202 8.79 2.34 15.50
C CYS A 202 9.77 3.12 14.59
N ARG A 203 9.91 2.71 13.33
CA ARG A 203 10.74 3.42 12.35
C ARG A 203 10.24 4.85 12.10
N ASN A 204 8.94 5.05 11.96
CA ASN A 204 8.35 6.37 11.76
C ASN A 204 8.53 7.25 12.99
N GLN A 205 8.41 6.69 14.19
CA GLN A 205 8.68 7.41 15.44
C GLN A 205 10.12 7.95 15.48
N LEU A 206 11.12 7.10 15.17
CA LEU A 206 12.51 7.54 15.08
C LEU A 206 12.69 8.65 14.04
N ARG A 207 12.04 8.53 12.87
CA ARG A 207 12.06 9.56 11.83
C ARG A 207 11.51 10.90 12.32
N LEU A 208 10.41 10.89 13.06
CA LEU A 208 9.80 12.11 13.60
C LEU A 208 10.71 12.78 14.65
N ILE A 209 11.38 11.97 15.48
CA ILE A 209 12.38 12.47 16.44
C ILE A 209 13.56 13.12 15.70
N GLU A 210 14.12 12.47 14.67
CA GLU A 210 15.17 13.04 13.82
C GLU A 210 14.74 14.38 13.22
N ASN A 211 13.53 14.44 12.63
CA ASN A 211 13.01 15.67 12.02
C ASN A 211 12.87 16.84 13.02
N ARG A 212 12.57 16.56 14.30
CA ARG A 212 12.56 17.58 15.35
C ARG A 212 13.93 18.13 15.67
N THR A 213 14.92 17.25 15.82
CA THR A 213 16.31 17.66 16.13
C THR A 213 16.91 18.55 15.04
N VAL A 214 16.55 18.34 13.77
CA VAL A 214 16.98 19.18 12.64
C VAL A 214 16.34 20.57 12.64
N SER A 215 15.25 20.77 13.39
CA SER A 215 14.53 22.05 13.50
C SER A 215 15.02 22.94 14.63
N SER A 216 15.85 22.38 15.51
CA SER A 216 16.42 23.04 16.70
C SER A 216 17.81 23.57 16.36
#